data_AF-A0A8T5REX1-F1
#
_entry.id   AF-A0A8T5REX1-F1
#
_cell.length_a   1.000
_cell.length_b   1.000
_cell.length_c   1.000
_cell.angle_alpha   90.00
_cell.angle_beta   90.00
_cell.angle_gamma   90.00
#
_symmetry.space_group_name_H-M   'P 1'
#
loop_
_entity.id
_entity.type
_entity.pdbx_description
1 polymer ?
#
loop_
_entity_poly.entity_id
_entity_poly.type
_entity_poly.pdbx_seq_one_letter_code
_entity_poly.pdbx_strand_id
1 'polypeptide(L)'
;MNDKSSSKEKTEDKPNMTEKEIESINLNDEKIKRYMKKYKEENDKYAIWRGAITEGFKKWLKGEKIYTRDKERISLYVDDKIKGNWQKFINKNKKSFPTFSELIRQSVKSFMEDTSRVSSELSKLKPSTLSNISHALKEPLTSIKGYSQLLLESDEYKGKLSEHVEETIKNIFDQSNLLENIIKNFLDNIQPESTPYDILLIEDDLATIRLITSYFESKHYICKGVISGTKGLEELRRVVPKVILLDIILPDLSGYDICQTIKTDSAYRKIPVYFLTAISASEIKKRLNETLADGYILKPFNFSDFKVIFEILNGKVN
;
A
#
# COMPACT_ATOMS: atom_id res chain seq x y z
N MET A 1 20.08 -29.04 -46.46
CA MET A 1 18.93 -29.95 -46.69
C MET A 1 18.35 -30.29 -45.33
N ASN A 2 17.02 -30.14 -45.18
CA ASN A 2 16.18 -30.20 -43.97
C ASN A 2 16.39 -29.04 -42.99
N ASP A 3 15.58 -27.98 -42.90
CA ASP A 3 14.12 -27.75 -42.95
C ASP A 3 13.33 -28.18 -41.69
N LYS A 4 12.47 -27.25 -41.26
CA LYS A 4 11.50 -27.20 -40.14
C LYS A 4 12.10 -26.85 -38.77
N SER A 5 11.63 -25.86 -38.00
CA SER A 5 10.46 -24.99 -38.12
C SER A 5 10.59 -23.87 -37.07
N SER A 6 10.93 -22.65 -37.48
CA SER A 6 10.78 -21.47 -36.61
C SER A 6 9.33 -20.99 -36.70
N SER A 7 8.51 -21.35 -35.72
CA SER A 7 7.19 -20.76 -35.53
C SER A 7 7.37 -19.28 -35.17
N LYS A 8 7.29 -18.42 -36.18
CA LYS A 8 6.98 -17.00 -36.04
C LYS A 8 5.62 -16.89 -35.37
N GLU A 9 5.59 -16.62 -34.06
CA GLU A 9 4.39 -16.11 -33.41
C GLU A 9 4.05 -14.75 -34.05
N LYS A 10 2.92 -14.72 -34.76
CA LYS A 10 2.38 -13.55 -35.43
C LYS A 10 1.98 -12.51 -34.38
N THR A 11 2.59 -11.34 -34.43
CA THR A 11 2.06 -10.11 -33.85
C THR A 11 0.75 -9.74 -34.58
N GLU A 12 -0.39 -10.24 -34.12
CA GLU A 12 -1.72 -9.89 -34.67
C GLU A 12 -2.31 -8.62 -34.01
N ASP A 13 -2.41 -7.58 -34.85
CA ASP A 13 -3.28 -6.41 -34.83
C ASP A 13 -3.48 -5.66 -33.50
N LYS A 14 -2.61 -4.67 -33.25
CA LYS A 14 -3.06 -3.43 -32.60
C LYS A 14 -3.70 -2.53 -33.65
N PRO A 15 -4.88 -1.96 -33.40
CA PRO A 15 -5.50 -1.02 -34.34
C PRO A 15 -4.63 0.23 -34.52
N ASN A 16 -4.61 0.75 -35.74
CA ASN A 16 -3.98 2.03 -36.10
C ASN A 16 -4.94 2.80 -37.01
N MET A 17 -6.07 3.23 -36.45
CA MET A 17 -7.13 3.94 -37.14
C MET A 17 -6.88 5.45 -37.12
N THR A 18 -7.20 6.12 -38.22
CA THR A 18 -7.16 7.58 -38.36
C THR A 18 -8.36 8.25 -37.68
N GLU A 19 -8.25 9.57 -37.41
CA GLU A 19 -9.33 10.39 -36.83
C GLU A 19 -10.67 10.21 -37.57
N LYS A 20 -10.63 10.25 -38.92
CA LYS A 20 -11.81 10.13 -39.78
C LYS A 20 -12.47 8.75 -39.69
N GLU A 21 -11.67 7.69 -39.60
CA GLU A 21 -12.18 6.32 -39.47
C GLU A 21 -12.84 6.10 -38.10
N ILE A 22 -12.34 6.76 -37.05
CA ILE A 22 -12.91 6.69 -35.70
C ILE A 22 -14.25 7.43 -35.62
N GLU A 23 -14.39 8.57 -36.30
CA GLU A 23 -15.62 9.35 -36.36
C GLU A 23 -16.74 8.61 -37.12
N SER A 24 -16.40 7.75 -38.07
CA SER A 24 -17.35 6.95 -38.86
C SER A 24 -17.55 5.51 -38.34
N ILE A 25 -17.16 5.20 -37.10
CA ILE A 25 -17.26 3.83 -36.55
C ILE A 25 -18.71 3.36 -36.51
N ASN A 26 -18.97 2.22 -37.14
CA ASN A 26 -20.19 1.46 -36.94
C ASN A 26 -20.02 0.50 -35.76
N LEU A 27 -20.74 0.75 -34.66
CA LEU A 27 -20.68 -0.07 -33.44
C LEU A 27 -21.16 -1.53 -33.65
N ASN A 28 -21.90 -1.79 -34.73
CA ASN A 28 -22.37 -3.13 -35.08
C ASN A 28 -21.36 -3.93 -35.92
N ASP A 29 -20.26 -3.32 -36.35
CA ASP A 29 -19.20 -4.00 -37.10
C ASP A 29 -18.50 -5.05 -36.20
N GLU A 30 -18.42 -6.29 -36.67
CA GLU A 30 -17.79 -7.41 -35.96
C GLU A 30 -16.31 -7.15 -35.63
N LYS A 31 -15.59 -6.42 -36.47
CA LYS A 31 -14.20 -6.01 -36.22
C LYS A 31 -14.12 -5.05 -35.04
N ILE A 32 -15.04 -4.09 -34.98
CA ILE A 32 -15.12 -3.11 -33.89
C ILE A 32 -15.54 -3.79 -32.58
N LYS A 33 -16.51 -4.71 -32.59
CA LYS A 33 -16.87 -5.51 -31.41
C LYS A 33 -15.69 -6.31 -30.86
N ARG A 34 -14.88 -6.92 -31.75
CA ARG A 34 -13.64 -7.63 -31.35
C ARG A 34 -12.64 -6.67 -30.70
N TYR A 35 -12.46 -5.48 -31.25
CA TYR A 35 -11.62 -4.43 -30.65
C TYR A 35 -12.13 -3.94 -29.30
N MET A 36 -13.44 -3.79 -29.12
CA MET A 36 -14.02 -3.43 -27.82
C MET A 36 -13.77 -4.50 -26.76
N LYS A 37 -13.89 -5.78 -27.14
CA LYS A 37 -13.60 -6.89 -26.24
C LYS A 37 -12.12 -6.91 -25.85
N LYS A 38 -11.21 -6.79 -26.83
CA LYS A 38 -9.76 -6.74 -26.60
C LYS A 38 -9.36 -5.53 -25.74
N TYR A 39 -9.95 -4.35 -25.99
CA TYR A 39 -9.73 -3.15 -25.17
C TYR A 39 -10.15 -3.36 -23.71
N LYS A 40 -11.31 -4.01 -23.49
CA LYS A 40 -11.78 -4.35 -22.15
C LYS A 40 -10.85 -5.34 -21.45
N GLU A 41 -10.38 -6.37 -22.14
CA GLU A 41 -9.43 -7.35 -21.61
C GLU A 41 -8.07 -6.71 -21.28
N GLU A 42 -7.57 -5.81 -22.11
CA GLU A 42 -6.26 -5.17 -21.92
C GLU A 42 -6.25 -4.05 -20.86
N ASN A 43 -7.37 -3.36 -20.65
CA ASN A 43 -7.41 -2.11 -19.87
C ASN A 43 -8.46 -2.08 -18.76
N ASP A 44 -9.26 -3.14 -18.61
CA ASP A 44 -10.43 -3.24 -17.72
C ASP A 44 -11.39 -2.03 -17.83
N LYS A 45 -11.57 -1.53 -19.05
CA LYS A 45 -12.37 -0.34 -19.35
C LYS A 45 -13.40 -0.61 -20.42
N TYR A 46 -14.54 0.06 -20.31
CA TYR A 46 -15.59 0.00 -21.32
C TYR A 46 -15.25 0.89 -22.52
N ALA A 47 -15.33 0.31 -23.72
CA ALA A 47 -15.17 1.05 -24.97
C ALA A 47 -16.31 2.05 -25.23
N ILE A 48 -17.50 1.75 -24.68
CA ILE A 48 -18.71 2.58 -24.77
C ILE A 48 -19.17 2.94 -23.36
N TRP A 49 -19.49 4.21 -23.13
CA TRP A 49 -20.12 4.68 -21.90
C TRP A 49 -21.32 5.56 -22.25
N ARG A 50 -22.51 5.22 -21.73
CA ARG A 50 -23.77 5.93 -22.01
C ARG A 50 -24.04 6.14 -23.52
N GLY A 51 -23.74 5.12 -24.33
CA GLY A 51 -23.97 5.15 -25.78
C GLY A 51 -22.91 5.89 -26.61
N ALA A 52 -21.90 6.51 -25.99
CA ALA A 52 -20.81 7.16 -26.68
C ALA A 52 -19.49 6.38 -26.57
N ILE A 53 -18.67 6.42 -27.63
CA ILE A 53 -17.32 5.86 -27.61
C ILE A 53 -16.45 6.66 -26.63
N THR A 54 -15.76 5.98 -25.72
CA THR A 54 -14.89 6.63 -24.73
C THR A 54 -13.61 7.17 -25.37
N GLU A 55 -13.12 8.31 -24.88
CA GLU A 55 -11.84 8.89 -25.34
C GLU A 55 -10.65 7.93 -25.14
N GLY A 56 -10.71 7.07 -24.11
CA GLY A 56 -9.71 6.02 -23.89
C GLY A 56 -9.70 5.00 -25.04
N PHE A 57 -10.87 4.57 -25.51
CA PHE A 57 -10.97 3.65 -26.64
C PHE A 57 -10.55 4.29 -27.95
N LYS A 58 -10.87 5.58 -28.20
CA LYS A 58 -10.40 6.30 -29.38
C LYS A 58 -8.87 6.33 -29.44
N LYS A 59 -8.21 6.64 -28.31
CA LYS A 59 -6.74 6.63 -28.21
C LYS A 59 -6.17 5.23 -28.39
N TRP A 60 -6.83 4.21 -27.84
CA TRP A 60 -6.46 2.81 -28.07
C TRP A 60 -6.49 2.45 -29.56
N LEU A 61 -7.55 2.85 -30.27
CA LEU A 61 -7.73 2.59 -31.70
C LEU A 61 -6.67 3.29 -32.58
N LYS A 62 -6.10 4.42 -32.11
CA LYS A 62 -4.98 5.13 -32.75
C LYS A 62 -3.61 4.51 -32.43
N GLY A 63 -3.56 3.46 -31.62
CA GLY A 63 -2.30 2.87 -31.15
C GLY A 63 -1.55 3.72 -30.12
N GLU A 64 -2.20 4.73 -29.52
CA GLU A 64 -1.60 5.58 -28.50
C GLU A 64 -1.45 4.81 -27.17
N LYS A 65 -0.40 5.13 -26.39
CA LYS A 65 -0.24 4.60 -25.04
C LYS A 65 -1.36 5.11 -24.13
N ILE A 66 -2.11 4.18 -23.54
CA ILE A 66 -3.13 4.51 -22.55
C ILE A 66 -2.48 4.55 -21.19
N TYR A 67 -2.36 5.75 -20.65
CA TYR A 67 -1.94 5.93 -19.28
C TYR A 67 -3.12 5.54 -18.37
N THR A 68 -2.99 4.44 -17.63
CA THR A 68 -3.77 4.15 -16.44
C THR A 68 -3.40 5.20 -15.39
N ARG A 69 -4.11 6.32 -15.43
CA ARG A 69 -4.14 7.24 -14.30
C ARG A 69 -5.32 6.82 -13.44
N ASP A 70 -5.10 5.87 -12.55
CA ASP A 70 -5.80 5.85 -11.28
C ASP A 70 -5.41 7.13 -10.55
N LYS A 71 -6.06 8.23 -10.94
CA LYS A 71 -6.00 9.47 -10.20
C LYS A 71 -7.09 9.35 -9.16
N GLU A 72 -6.70 8.91 -7.97
CA GLU A 72 -7.46 9.25 -6.78
C GLU A 72 -7.70 10.76 -6.81
N ARG A 73 -8.97 11.15 -6.93
CA ARG A 73 -9.36 12.54 -6.94
C ARG A 73 -9.65 12.94 -5.51
N ILE A 74 -8.76 13.73 -4.94
CA ILE A 74 -9.03 14.43 -3.69
C ILE A 74 -9.88 15.66 -4.02
N SER A 75 -11.13 15.65 -3.55
CA SER A 75 -12.03 16.80 -3.63
C SER A 75 -12.00 17.54 -2.31
N LEU A 76 -11.62 18.82 -2.33
CA LEU A 76 -11.64 19.68 -1.14
C LEU A 76 -12.91 20.53 -1.15
N TYR A 77 -13.75 20.36 -0.14
CA TYR A 77 -14.90 21.22 0.08
C TYR A 77 -14.45 22.41 0.94
N VAL A 78 -14.54 23.61 0.37
CA VAL A 78 -14.18 24.86 1.03
C VAL A 78 -15.24 25.91 0.75
N ASP A 79 -15.42 26.82 1.69
CA ASP A 79 -16.31 27.98 1.53
C ASP A 79 -15.86 28.88 0.36
N ASP A 80 -16.82 29.57 -0.26
CA ASP A 80 -16.57 30.42 -1.44
C ASP A 80 -15.55 31.54 -1.17
N LYS A 81 -15.48 32.04 0.07
CA LYS A 81 -14.47 33.03 0.48
C LYS A 81 -13.07 32.45 0.39
N ILE A 82 -12.87 31.23 0.89
CA ILE A 82 -11.58 30.53 0.88
C ILE A 82 -11.19 30.20 -0.57
N LYS A 83 -12.14 29.69 -1.35
CA LYS A 83 -11.96 29.43 -2.78
C LYS A 83 -11.51 30.68 -3.54
N GLY A 84 -12.15 31.83 -3.27
CA GLY A 84 -11.79 33.11 -3.85
C GLY A 84 -10.35 33.53 -3.50
N ASN A 85 -9.94 33.36 -2.25
CA ASN A 85 -8.58 33.66 -1.80
C ASN A 85 -7.53 32.77 -2.49
N TRP A 86 -7.80 31.47 -2.60
CA TRP A 86 -6.91 30.54 -3.28
C TRP A 86 -6.77 30.85 -4.77
N GLN A 87 -7.88 31.20 -5.43
CA GLN A 87 -7.86 31.57 -6.85
C GLN A 87 -7.03 32.84 -7.09
N LYS A 88 -7.17 33.85 -6.21
CA LYS A 88 -6.35 35.07 -6.25
C LYS A 88 -4.87 34.76 -6.06
N PHE A 89 -4.53 33.91 -5.10
CA PHE A 89 -3.15 33.49 -4.85
C PHE A 89 -2.52 32.82 -6.06
N ILE A 90 -3.23 31.87 -6.69
CA ILE A 90 -2.73 31.18 -7.89
C ILE A 90 -2.59 32.16 -9.05
N ASN A 91 -3.56 33.04 -9.27
CA ASN A 91 -3.47 34.06 -10.33
C ASN A 91 -2.23 34.95 -10.18
N LYS A 92 -1.88 35.33 -8.94
CA LYS A 92 -0.67 36.12 -8.65
C LYS A 92 0.63 35.34 -8.89
N ASN A 93 0.60 34.02 -8.72
CA ASN A 93 1.77 33.13 -8.78
C ASN A 93 1.77 32.19 -10.00
N LYS A 94 1.00 32.51 -11.06
CA LYS A 94 0.83 31.67 -12.26
C LYS A 94 2.13 31.25 -12.94
N LYS A 95 3.19 32.07 -12.83
CA LYS A 95 4.51 31.76 -13.39
C LYS A 95 5.20 30.58 -12.69
N SER A 96 4.96 30.40 -11.39
CA SER A 96 5.55 29.31 -10.61
C SER A 96 4.64 28.10 -10.55
N PHE A 97 3.33 28.31 -10.39
CA PHE A 97 2.35 27.23 -10.28
C PHE A 97 1.11 27.57 -11.13
N PRO A 98 0.88 26.88 -12.26
CA PRO A 98 -0.24 27.15 -13.16
C PRO A 98 -1.62 26.89 -12.53
N THR A 99 -1.69 25.94 -11.60
CA THR A 99 -2.95 25.53 -10.95
C THR A 99 -2.75 25.24 -9.46
N PHE A 100 -3.83 25.35 -8.68
CA PHE A 100 -3.83 24.97 -7.26
C PHE A 100 -3.50 23.49 -7.06
N SER A 101 -4.00 22.61 -7.95
CA SER A 101 -3.68 21.19 -7.90
C SER A 101 -2.19 20.91 -8.15
N GLU A 102 -1.53 21.74 -8.95
CA GLU A 102 -0.09 21.62 -9.20
C GLU A 102 0.73 22.07 -8.00
N LEU A 103 0.34 23.19 -7.37
CA LEU A 103 0.92 23.60 -6.09
C LEU A 103 0.83 22.49 -5.04
N ILE A 104 -0.37 21.93 -4.81
CA ILE A 104 -0.56 20.83 -3.85
C ILE A 104 0.35 19.64 -4.20
N ARG A 105 0.37 19.21 -5.46
CA ARG A 105 1.20 18.06 -5.86
C ARG A 105 2.69 18.32 -5.63
N GLN A 106 3.17 19.52 -5.94
CA GLN A 106 4.57 19.87 -5.73
C GLN A 106 4.90 19.98 -4.24
N SER A 107 4.03 20.59 -3.43
CA SER A 107 4.18 20.66 -1.98
C SER A 107 4.20 19.27 -1.35
N VAL A 108 3.28 18.38 -1.73
CA VAL A 108 3.25 16.99 -1.26
C VAL A 108 4.51 16.25 -1.68
N LYS A 109 4.93 16.39 -2.94
CA LYS A 109 6.16 15.75 -3.44
C LYS A 109 7.40 16.22 -2.66
N SER A 110 7.56 17.53 -2.46
CA SER A 110 8.65 18.10 -1.67
C SER A 110 8.62 17.59 -0.24
N PHE A 111 7.43 17.57 0.39
CA PHE A 111 7.27 17.05 1.75
C PHE A 111 7.67 15.57 1.84
N MET A 112 7.29 14.74 0.85
CA MET A 112 7.68 13.33 0.80
C MET A 112 9.19 13.17 0.62
N GLU A 113 9.81 13.97 -0.26
CA GLU A 113 11.26 13.97 -0.49
C GLU A 113 12.01 14.36 0.79
N ASP A 114 11.61 15.45 1.45
CA ASP A 114 12.21 15.90 2.72
C ASP A 114 12.03 14.84 3.82
N THR A 115 10.81 14.32 3.99
CA THR A 115 10.52 13.28 4.97
C THR A 115 11.36 12.02 4.74
N SER A 116 11.55 11.62 3.47
CA SER A 116 12.39 10.46 3.12
C SER A 116 13.86 10.66 3.48
N ARG A 117 14.38 11.88 3.30
CA ARG A 117 15.76 12.23 3.64
C ARG A 117 16.00 12.21 5.14
N VAL A 118 15.10 12.84 5.93
CA VAL A 118 15.23 12.86 7.39
C VAL A 118 15.04 11.44 7.95
N SER A 119 14.11 10.64 7.40
CA SER A 119 13.95 9.23 7.74
C SER A 119 15.24 8.43 7.48
N SER A 120 15.90 8.64 6.34
CA SER A 120 17.19 7.99 6.02
C SER A 120 18.35 8.38 6.93
N GLU A 121 18.35 9.59 7.49
CA GLU A 121 19.37 10.00 8.46
C GLU A 121 19.11 9.40 9.84
N LEU A 122 17.86 9.38 10.30
CA LEU A 122 17.50 8.78 11.58
C LEU A 122 17.52 7.25 11.57
N SER A 123 17.32 6.59 10.43
CA SER A 123 17.41 5.13 10.32
C SER A 123 18.83 4.60 10.60
N LYS A 124 19.85 5.45 10.46
CA LYS A 124 21.24 5.17 10.81
C LYS A 124 21.50 5.24 12.32
N LEU A 125 20.58 5.81 13.10
CA LEU A 125 20.71 5.88 14.55
C LEU A 125 20.40 4.51 15.17
N LYS A 126 21.06 4.21 16.29
CA LYS A 126 20.77 2.97 17.03
C LYS A 126 19.31 2.99 17.53
N PRO A 127 18.62 1.85 17.56
CA PRO A 127 17.24 1.76 18.07
C PRO A 127 17.08 2.34 19.49
N SER A 128 18.09 2.19 20.35
CA SER A 128 18.11 2.78 21.69
C SER A 128 18.13 4.31 21.68
N THR A 129 18.84 4.92 20.72
CA THR A 129 18.87 6.38 20.54
C THR A 129 17.52 6.90 20.07
N LEU A 130 16.87 6.21 19.13
CA LEU A 130 15.52 6.57 18.66
C LEU A 130 14.48 6.49 19.78
N SER A 131 14.54 5.44 20.60
CA SER A 131 13.70 5.31 21.78
C SER A 131 13.92 6.46 22.78
N ASN A 132 15.18 6.81 23.05
CA ASN A 132 15.51 7.92 23.96
C ASN A 132 15.00 9.27 23.43
N ILE A 133 15.15 9.54 22.13
CA ILE A 133 14.62 10.76 21.50
C ILE A 133 13.09 10.79 21.61
N SER A 134 12.42 9.66 21.34
CA SER A 134 10.97 9.54 21.49
C SER A 134 10.50 9.87 22.91
N HIS A 135 11.16 9.30 23.93
CA HIS A 135 10.86 9.58 25.33
C HIS A 135 11.10 11.05 25.69
N ALA A 136 12.26 11.61 25.32
CA ALA A 136 12.60 13.00 25.61
C ALA A 136 11.64 14.02 24.98
N LEU A 137 11.05 13.70 23.82
CA LEU A 137 10.02 14.54 23.18
C LEU A 137 8.63 14.34 23.80
N LYS A 138 8.28 13.11 24.19
CA LYS A 138 6.96 12.81 24.78
C LYS A 138 6.78 13.39 26.16
N GLU A 139 7.82 13.42 26.99
CA GLU A 139 7.75 13.93 28.37
C GLU A 139 7.24 15.37 28.46
N PRO A 140 7.87 16.38 27.82
CA PRO A 140 7.38 17.75 27.86
C PRO A 140 6.02 17.89 27.15
N LEU A 141 5.78 17.12 26.08
CA LEU A 141 4.52 17.15 25.35
C LEU A 141 3.34 16.64 26.20
N THR A 142 3.57 15.61 27.02
CA THR A 142 2.58 15.08 27.95
C THR A 142 2.16 16.15 28.95
N SER A 143 3.09 16.94 29.46
CA SER A 143 2.78 18.06 30.36
C SER A 143 2.01 19.16 29.65
N ILE A 144 2.43 19.60 28.45
CA ILE A 144 1.74 20.65 27.69
C ILE A 144 0.30 20.23 27.38
N LYS A 145 0.12 19.01 26.87
CA LYS A 145 -1.19 18.44 26.56
C LYS A 145 -2.04 18.27 27.83
N GLY A 146 -1.47 17.71 28.89
CA GLY A 146 -2.17 17.46 30.15
C GLY A 146 -2.65 18.74 30.82
N TYR A 147 -1.79 19.75 30.94
CA TYR A 147 -2.19 21.03 31.55
C TYR A 147 -3.17 21.81 30.67
N SER A 148 -2.99 21.83 29.35
CA SER A 148 -3.98 22.47 28.47
C SER A 148 -5.34 21.76 28.53
N GLN A 149 -5.36 20.43 28.59
CA GLN A 149 -6.58 19.66 28.77
C GLN A 149 -7.25 19.94 30.13
N LEU A 150 -6.48 19.94 31.23
CA LEU A 150 -6.99 20.26 32.56
C LEU A 150 -7.64 21.65 32.60
N LEU A 151 -7.02 22.65 31.95
CA LEU A 151 -7.58 24.01 31.90
C LEU A 151 -8.88 24.10 31.08
N LEU A 152 -9.05 23.24 30.08
CA LEU A 152 -10.28 23.18 29.25
C LEU A 152 -11.39 22.37 29.91
N GLU A 153 -11.05 21.29 30.61
CA GLU A 153 -12.02 20.31 31.10
C GLU A 153 -12.38 20.48 32.58
N SER A 154 -11.56 21.17 33.39
CA SER A 154 -11.87 21.30 34.82
C SER A 154 -13.08 22.20 35.08
N ASP A 155 -13.97 21.74 35.95
CA ASP A 155 -15.10 22.53 36.44
C ASP A 155 -14.67 23.79 37.20
N GLU A 156 -13.39 23.87 37.61
CA GLU A 156 -12.83 25.03 38.28
C GLU A 156 -12.64 26.22 37.33
N TYR A 157 -12.19 25.98 36.09
CA TYR A 157 -11.86 27.03 35.11
C TYR A 157 -12.91 27.20 34.01
N LYS A 158 -13.75 26.19 33.79
CA LYS A 158 -14.81 26.19 32.78
C LYS A 158 -15.78 27.36 32.98
N GLY A 159 -15.95 28.17 31.95
CA GLY A 159 -16.81 29.37 31.98
C GLY A 159 -16.27 30.54 32.82
N LYS A 160 -15.09 30.42 33.44
CA LYS A 160 -14.41 31.52 34.14
C LYS A 160 -13.30 32.16 33.31
N LEU A 161 -12.82 31.46 32.29
CA LEU A 161 -11.85 31.98 31.34
C LEU A 161 -12.55 32.88 30.30
N SER A 162 -11.87 33.94 29.86
CA SER A 162 -12.36 34.70 28.71
C SER A 162 -12.30 33.85 27.44
N GLU A 163 -13.24 34.05 26.52
CA GLU A 163 -13.33 33.33 25.23
C GLU A 163 -11.98 33.27 24.48
N HIS A 164 -11.25 34.39 24.43
CA HIS A 164 -9.94 34.44 23.76
C HIS A 164 -8.86 33.55 24.42
N VAL A 165 -8.87 33.46 25.76
CA VAL A 165 -7.93 32.62 26.51
C VAL A 165 -8.28 31.14 26.31
N GLU A 166 -9.57 30.80 26.34
CA GLU A 166 -10.04 29.45 26.07
C GLU A 166 -9.67 28.99 24.64
N GLU A 167 -9.86 29.86 23.64
CA GLU A 167 -9.46 29.60 22.26
C GLU A 167 -7.93 29.40 22.14
N THR A 168 -7.14 30.18 22.89
CA THR A 168 -5.68 30.05 22.92
C THR A 168 -5.25 28.70 23.52
N ILE A 169 -5.85 28.28 24.64
CA ILE A 169 -5.55 27.00 25.28
C ILE A 169 -5.96 25.83 24.36
N LYS A 170 -7.12 25.94 23.72
CA LYS A 170 -7.57 24.97 22.71
C LYS A 170 -6.57 24.86 21.55
N ASN A 171 -6.06 25.98 21.06
CA ASN A 171 -5.01 25.97 20.03
C ASN A 171 -3.73 25.26 20.53
N ILE A 172 -3.29 25.50 21.77
CA ILE A 172 -2.14 24.79 22.36
C ILE A 172 -2.40 23.28 22.40
N PHE A 173 -3.58 22.87 22.86
CA PHE A 173 -3.97 21.46 22.92
C PHE A 173 -3.99 20.82 21.52
N ASP A 174 -4.63 21.47 20.55
CA ASP A 174 -4.73 20.99 19.16
C ASP A 174 -3.32 20.88 18.51
N GLN A 175 -2.44 21.86 18.72
CA GLN A 175 -1.05 21.79 18.26
C GLN A 175 -0.24 20.70 18.96
N SER A 176 -0.49 20.44 20.24
CA SER A 176 0.16 19.35 20.97
C SER A 176 -0.21 17.98 20.41
N ASN A 177 -1.48 17.76 20.06
CA ASN A 177 -1.95 16.54 19.40
C ASN A 177 -1.35 16.38 18.00
N LEU A 178 -1.27 17.47 17.24
CA LEU A 178 -0.63 17.47 15.93
C LEU A 178 0.84 17.05 16.04
N LEU A 179 1.59 17.64 16.97
CA LEU A 179 2.99 17.30 17.20
C LEU A 179 3.17 15.84 17.65
N GLU A 180 2.29 15.35 18.53
CA GLU A 180 2.31 13.95 18.97
C GLU A 180 2.16 12.99 17.78
N ASN A 181 1.23 13.29 16.88
CA ASN A 181 0.98 12.48 15.69
C ASN A 181 2.14 12.56 14.69
N ILE A 182 2.75 13.73 14.50
CA ILE A 182 3.95 13.88 13.68
C ILE A 182 5.08 13.01 14.25
N ILE A 183 5.33 13.06 15.56
CA ILE A 183 6.37 12.25 16.21
C ILE A 183 6.09 10.76 16.04
N LYS A 184 4.85 10.30 16.28
CA LYS A 184 4.46 8.90 16.09
C LYS A 184 4.71 8.44 14.66
N ASN A 185 4.13 9.14 13.69
CA ASN A 185 4.28 8.83 12.28
C ASN A 185 5.75 8.81 11.87
N PHE A 186 6.53 9.78 12.34
CA PHE A 186 7.94 9.86 12.00
C PHE A 186 8.73 8.70 12.60
N LEU A 187 8.51 8.35 13.87
CA LEU A 187 9.18 7.21 14.50
C LEU A 187 8.74 5.86 13.92
N ASP A 188 7.47 5.69 13.56
CA ASP A 188 6.96 4.48 12.90
C ASP A 188 7.56 4.31 11.49
N ASN A 189 7.87 5.43 10.83
CA ASN A 189 8.60 5.49 9.56
C ASN A 189 10.12 5.35 9.69
N ILE A 190 10.67 5.42 10.90
CA ILE A 190 12.10 5.23 11.20
C ILE A 190 12.31 3.96 12.05
N GLN A 191 11.47 2.94 11.86
CA GLN A 191 11.89 1.63 12.31
C GLN A 191 13.22 1.29 11.62
N PRO A 192 14.21 0.77 12.38
CA PRO A 192 15.60 0.69 11.95
C PRO A 192 15.70 -0.10 10.66
N GLU A 193 16.81 0.08 9.92
CA GLU A 193 17.19 -0.79 8.79
C GLU A 193 16.67 -2.19 9.06
N SER A 194 15.71 -2.59 8.24
CA SER A 194 14.91 -3.75 8.50
C SER A 194 15.84 -4.94 8.54
N THR A 195 16.10 -5.45 9.75
CA THR A 195 17.01 -6.59 9.94
C THR A 195 16.52 -7.68 9.01
N PRO A 196 17.35 -8.12 8.06
CA PRO A 196 16.93 -9.14 7.10
C PRO A 196 16.36 -10.31 7.90
N TYR A 197 15.13 -10.70 7.58
CA TYR A 197 14.49 -11.86 8.16
C TYR A 197 14.28 -12.91 7.09
N ASP A 198 14.45 -14.16 7.48
CA ASP A 198 14.30 -15.29 6.58
C ASP A 198 12.81 -15.58 6.33
N ILE A 199 11.98 -15.38 7.36
CA ILE A 199 10.58 -15.79 7.37
C ILE A 199 9.71 -14.60 7.76
N LEU A 200 8.67 -14.33 6.97
CA LEU A 200 7.57 -13.44 7.36
C LEU A 200 6.37 -14.30 7.74
N LEU A 201 5.92 -14.18 8.99
CA LEU A 201 4.71 -14.83 9.49
C LEU A 201 3.59 -13.78 9.62
N ILE A 202 2.48 -14.01 8.91
CA ILE A 202 1.29 -13.16 8.93
C ILE A 202 0.16 -13.97 9.59
N GLU A 203 -0.17 -13.61 10.83
CA GLU A 203 -1.02 -14.39 11.74
C GLU A 203 -1.64 -13.45 12.78
N ASP A 204 -2.93 -13.54 13.08
CA ASP A 204 -3.58 -12.64 14.04
C ASP A 204 -3.46 -13.10 15.50
N ASP A 205 -3.26 -14.40 15.74
CA ASP A 205 -3.03 -14.94 17.09
C ASP A 205 -1.59 -14.72 17.58
N LEU A 206 -1.45 -13.86 18.59
CA LEU A 206 -0.17 -13.55 19.23
C LEU A 206 0.51 -14.77 19.86
N ALA A 207 -0.25 -15.75 20.34
CA ALA A 207 0.33 -16.96 20.93
C ALA A 207 0.99 -17.83 19.86
N THR A 208 0.32 -18.03 18.73
CA THR A 208 0.85 -18.71 17.53
C THR A 208 2.06 -17.97 16.98
N ILE A 209 2.02 -16.64 16.87
CA ILE A 209 3.18 -15.84 16.46
C ILE A 209 4.37 -16.15 17.36
N ARG A 210 4.22 -15.99 18.68
CA ARG A 210 5.31 -16.21 19.64
C ARG A 210 5.88 -17.63 19.57
N LEU A 211 5.01 -18.62 19.41
CA LEU A 211 5.40 -20.02 19.31
C LEU A 211 6.26 -20.25 18.06
N ILE A 212 5.80 -19.79 16.90
CA ILE A 212 6.47 -20.02 15.63
C ILE A 212 7.77 -19.21 15.52
N THR A 213 7.78 -17.94 15.95
CA THR A 213 9.00 -17.14 15.96
C THR A 213 10.06 -17.78 16.86
N SER A 214 9.70 -18.17 18.08
CA SER A 214 10.63 -18.85 19.01
C SER A 214 11.15 -20.17 18.44
N TYR A 215 10.29 -20.93 17.75
CA TYR A 215 10.69 -22.19 17.11
C TYR A 215 11.75 -21.97 16.03
N PHE A 216 11.55 -21.02 15.11
CA PHE A 216 12.52 -20.73 14.05
C PHE A 216 13.80 -20.08 14.57
N GLU A 217 13.71 -19.21 15.58
CA GLU A 217 14.87 -18.64 16.26
C GLU A 217 15.73 -19.73 16.92
N SER A 218 15.11 -20.74 17.54
CA SER A 218 15.83 -21.90 18.10
C SER A 218 16.58 -22.72 17.04
N LYS A 219 16.23 -22.54 15.76
CA LYS A 219 16.88 -23.14 14.59
C LYS A 219 17.78 -22.16 13.83
N HIS A 220 18.08 -21.01 14.44
CA HIS A 220 18.96 -19.96 13.92
C HIS A 220 18.43 -19.23 12.68
N TYR A 221 17.11 -19.23 12.48
CA TYR A 221 16.45 -18.40 11.47
C TYR A 221 15.82 -17.18 12.13
N ILE A 222 15.80 -16.08 11.39
CA ILE A 222 15.13 -14.86 11.84
C ILE A 222 13.70 -14.88 11.30
N CYS A 223 12.72 -14.94 12.20
CA CYS A 223 11.30 -14.98 11.87
C CYS A 223 10.61 -13.71 12.39
N LYS A 224 10.00 -12.94 11.48
CA LYS A 224 9.24 -11.74 11.81
C LYS A 224 7.74 -12.05 11.79
N GLY A 225 7.08 -11.95 12.93
CA GLY A 225 5.62 -12.05 13.04
C GLY A 225 4.91 -10.70 12.93
N VAL A 226 3.81 -10.65 12.18
CA VAL A 226 2.88 -9.51 12.08
C VAL A 226 1.43 -9.95 12.22
N ILE A 227 0.62 -9.07 12.80
CA ILE A 227 -0.74 -9.37 13.28
C ILE A 227 -1.87 -9.14 12.27
N SER A 228 -1.56 -8.69 11.06
CA SER A 228 -2.56 -8.32 10.06
C SER A 228 -2.01 -8.39 8.65
N GLY A 229 -2.89 -8.55 7.68
CA GLY A 229 -2.53 -8.62 6.26
C GLY A 229 -1.91 -7.32 5.75
N THR A 230 -2.47 -6.19 6.17
CA THR A 230 -1.95 -4.84 5.89
C THR A 230 -0.50 -4.69 6.34
N LYS A 231 -0.17 -5.09 7.57
CA LYS A 231 1.22 -5.06 8.08
C LYS A 231 2.13 -6.03 7.32
N GLY A 232 1.61 -7.19 6.93
CA GLY A 232 2.37 -8.13 6.08
C GLY A 232 2.79 -7.53 4.74
N LEU A 233 1.87 -6.85 4.06
CA LEU A 233 2.18 -6.17 2.78
C LEU A 233 3.10 -4.96 2.96
N GLU A 234 2.99 -4.24 4.08
CA GLU A 234 3.92 -3.15 4.42
C GLU A 234 5.34 -3.68 4.66
N GLU A 235 5.47 -4.79 5.38
CA GLU A 235 6.74 -5.44 5.67
C GLU A 235 7.44 -5.97 4.41
N LEU A 236 6.69 -6.49 3.43
CA LEU A 236 7.26 -6.91 2.14
C LEU A 236 7.89 -5.77 1.33
N ARG A 237 7.43 -4.52 1.53
CA ARG A 237 8.06 -3.35 0.92
C ARG A 237 9.39 -2.98 1.58
N ARG A 238 9.64 -3.48 2.79
CA ARG A 238 10.83 -3.21 3.61
C ARG A 238 11.88 -4.31 3.43
N VAL A 239 11.49 -5.58 3.57
CA VAL A 239 12.36 -6.76 3.44
C VAL A 239 11.70 -7.79 2.54
N VAL A 240 12.49 -8.39 1.66
CA VAL A 240 12.09 -9.57 0.89
C VAL A 240 12.47 -10.82 1.69
N PRO A 241 11.52 -11.53 2.34
CA PRO A 241 11.81 -12.76 3.04
C PRO A 241 12.12 -13.91 2.07
N LYS A 242 12.72 -14.97 2.58
CA LYS A 242 12.92 -16.22 1.83
C LYS A 242 11.64 -17.04 1.74
N VAL A 243 10.71 -16.90 2.68
CA VAL A 243 9.43 -17.63 2.72
C VAL A 243 8.39 -16.86 3.54
N ILE A 244 7.13 -16.97 3.14
CA ILE A 244 5.99 -16.38 3.84
C ILE A 244 5.10 -17.49 4.39
N LEU A 245 4.78 -17.39 5.68
CA LEU A 245 3.74 -18.18 6.33
C LEU A 245 2.52 -17.27 6.54
N LEU A 246 1.38 -17.65 6.00
CA LEU A 246 0.21 -16.78 5.89
C LEU A 246 -1.05 -17.46 6.41
N ASP A 247 -1.68 -16.93 7.45
CA ASP A 247 -3.06 -17.34 7.75
C ASP A 247 -4.00 -16.83 6.67
N ILE A 248 -4.99 -17.66 6.36
CA ILE A 248 -6.09 -17.34 5.46
C ILE A 248 -7.13 -16.46 6.16
N ILE A 249 -7.34 -16.70 7.45
CA ILE A 249 -8.33 -15.97 8.26
C ILE A 249 -7.57 -14.90 9.04
N LEU A 250 -7.69 -13.65 8.60
CA LEU A 250 -7.11 -12.48 9.26
C LEU A 250 -8.22 -11.43 9.48
N PRO A 251 -8.05 -10.49 10.43
CA PRO A 251 -9.08 -9.52 10.78
C PRO A 251 -9.36 -8.46 9.70
N ASP A 252 -8.43 -8.22 8.78
CA ASP A 252 -8.48 -7.11 7.82
C ASP A 252 -8.61 -7.56 6.36
N LEU A 253 -7.73 -8.44 5.89
CA LEU A 253 -7.67 -8.90 4.50
C LEU A 253 -7.67 -10.44 4.45
N SER A 254 -8.33 -11.04 3.45
CA SER A 254 -8.24 -12.49 3.30
C SER A 254 -6.81 -12.91 2.90
N GLY A 255 -6.27 -13.96 3.52
CA GLY A 255 -4.97 -14.50 3.12
C GLY A 255 -4.95 -15.02 1.68
N TYR A 256 -6.10 -15.38 1.10
CA TYR A 256 -6.17 -15.69 -0.33
C TYR A 256 -5.84 -14.46 -1.20
N ASP A 257 -6.42 -13.30 -0.88
CA ASP A 257 -6.21 -12.05 -1.62
C ASP A 257 -4.77 -11.54 -1.46
N ILE A 258 -4.21 -11.68 -0.26
CA ILE A 258 -2.81 -11.35 0.04
C ILE A 258 -1.87 -12.25 -0.80
N CYS A 259 -2.11 -13.56 -0.81
CA CYS A 259 -1.32 -14.50 -1.60
C CYS A 259 -1.36 -14.16 -3.09
N GLN A 260 -2.56 -13.89 -3.63
CA GLN A 260 -2.71 -13.50 -5.02
C GLN A 260 -1.98 -12.19 -5.33
N THR A 261 -2.06 -11.20 -4.44
CA THR A 261 -1.32 -9.93 -4.56
C THR A 261 0.19 -10.18 -4.62
N ILE A 262 0.72 -11.01 -3.73
CA ILE A 262 2.15 -11.37 -3.70
C ILE A 262 2.57 -12.11 -4.98
N LYS A 263 1.76 -13.08 -5.44
CA LYS A 263 2.07 -13.92 -6.60
C LYS A 263 1.89 -13.24 -7.94
N THR A 264 1.12 -12.15 -8.00
CA THR A 264 0.96 -11.33 -9.21
C THR A 264 1.97 -10.18 -9.30
N ASP A 265 2.57 -9.77 -8.17
CA ASP A 265 3.60 -8.75 -8.16
C ASP A 265 4.95 -9.29 -8.66
N SER A 266 5.50 -8.64 -9.69
CA SER A 266 6.80 -9.01 -10.28
C SER A 266 7.97 -9.03 -9.29
N ALA A 267 7.91 -8.22 -8.22
CA ALA A 267 8.93 -8.13 -7.19
C ALA A 267 8.87 -9.32 -6.21
N TYR A 268 7.68 -9.84 -5.92
CA TYR A 268 7.46 -10.80 -4.84
C TYR A 268 7.01 -12.18 -5.29
N ARG A 269 6.59 -12.35 -6.56
CA ARG A 269 6.02 -13.61 -7.08
C ARG A 269 6.89 -14.86 -6.91
N LYS A 270 8.21 -14.68 -6.77
CA LYS A 270 9.17 -15.78 -6.57
C LYS A 270 9.27 -16.24 -5.12
N ILE A 271 8.75 -15.47 -4.17
CA ILE A 271 8.78 -15.81 -2.75
C ILE A 271 7.80 -16.97 -2.54
N PRO A 272 8.22 -18.09 -1.94
CA PRO A 272 7.31 -19.15 -1.54
C PRO A 272 6.32 -18.68 -0.47
N VAL A 273 5.03 -18.96 -0.68
CA VAL A 273 3.92 -18.63 0.22
C VAL A 273 3.25 -19.93 0.64
N TYR A 274 3.27 -20.21 1.94
CA TYR A 274 2.60 -21.35 2.55
C TYR A 274 1.47 -20.87 3.44
N PHE A 275 0.26 -21.39 3.22
CA PHE A 275 -0.84 -21.11 4.13
C PHE A 275 -0.63 -21.80 5.47
N LEU A 276 -0.98 -21.12 6.56
CA LEU A 276 -1.00 -21.67 7.92
C LEU A 276 -2.40 -21.50 8.48
N THR A 277 -3.25 -22.52 8.37
CA THR A 277 -4.70 -22.29 8.53
C THR A 277 -5.45 -23.44 9.19
N ALA A 278 -6.57 -23.14 9.84
CA ALA A 278 -7.53 -24.12 10.33
C ALA A 278 -8.53 -24.60 9.25
N ILE A 279 -8.52 -23.99 8.06
CA ILE A 279 -9.39 -24.40 6.95
C ILE A 279 -9.03 -25.82 6.50
N SER A 280 -10.05 -26.62 6.16
CA SER A 280 -9.85 -28.02 5.76
C SER A 280 -9.02 -28.16 4.47
N ALA A 281 -8.21 -29.22 4.40
CA ALA A 281 -7.38 -29.50 3.21
C ALA A 281 -8.19 -29.58 1.90
N SER A 282 -9.41 -30.11 1.94
CA SER A 282 -10.27 -30.24 0.76
C SER A 282 -10.71 -28.88 0.23
N GLU A 283 -10.89 -27.88 1.10
CA GLU A 283 -11.24 -26.52 0.73
C GLU A 283 -10.03 -25.74 0.21
N ILE A 284 -8.87 -25.87 0.87
CA ILE A 284 -7.62 -25.25 0.40
C ILE A 284 -7.23 -25.78 -0.99
N LYS A 285 -7.35 -27.09 -1.23
CA LYS A 285 -7.05 -27.71 -2.54
C LYS A 285 -7.87 -27.15 -3.70
N LYS A 286 -9.10 -26.68 -3.44
CA LYS A 286 -9.92 -26.06 -4.48
C LYS A 286 -9.41 -24.68 -4.88
N ARG A 287 -8.85 -23.93 -3.92
CA ARG A 287 -8.41 -22.54 -4.10
C ARG A 287 -6.91 -22.37 -4.34
N LEU A 288 -6.11 -23.41 -4.09
CA LEU A 288 -4.66 -23.42 -4.33
C LEU A 288 -4.30 -23.05 -5.78
N ASN A 289 -5.04 -23.58 -6.75
CA ASN A 289 -4.81 -23.29 -8.17
C ASN A 289 -5.10 -21.82 -8.52
N GLU A 290 -5.97 -21.15 -7.77
CA GLU A 290 -6.37 -19.77 -8.02
C GLU A 290 -5.39 -18.77 -7.36
N THR A 291 -4.85 -19.12 -6.19
CA THR A 291 -3.97 -18.24 -5.41
C THR A 291 -2.48 -18.40 -5.70
N LEU A 292 -2.10 -19.46 -6.42
CA LEU A 292 -0.71 -19.78 -6.76
C LEU A 292 0.19 -19.97 -5.53
N ALA A 293 -0.38 -20.33 -4.38
CA ALA A 293 0.37 -20.67 -3.17
C ALA A 293 1.19 -21.95 -3.39
N ASP A 294 2.36 -22.04 -2.74
CA ASP A 294 3.30 -23.16 -2.89
C ASP A 294 2.96 -24.34 -1.97
N GLY A 295 2.12 -24.11 -0.96
CA GLY A 295 1.62 -25.17 -0.10
C GLY A 295 0.79 -24.66 1.08
N TYR A 296 0.53 -25.56 2.02
CA TYR A 296 -0.19 -25.25 3.25
C TYR A 296 0.24 -26.16 4.40
N ILE A 297 0.06 -25.66 5.62
CA ILE A 297 0.23 -26.32 6.90
C ILE A 297 -1.09 -26.14 7.66
N LEU A 298 -1.68 -27.24 8.13
CA LEU A 298 -2.96 -27.22 8.82
C LEU A 298 -2.77 -26.98 10.32
N LYS A 299 -3.64 -26.17 10.91
CA LYS A 299 -3.81 -26.07 12.35
C LYS A 299 -4.80 -27.16 12.82
N PRO A 300 -4.52 -27.87 13.94
CA PRO A 300 -3.29 -27.83 14.71
C PRO A 300 -2.13 -28.52 13.96
N PHE A 301 -0.91 -28.00 14.13
CA PHE A 301 0.32 -28.50 13.49
C PHE A 301 1.30 -29.07 14.51
N ASN A 302 2.20 -29.92 14.02
CA ASN A 302 3.40 -30.34 14.70
C ASN A 302 4.63 -29.63 14.12
N PHE A 303 5.71 -29.51 14.91
CA PHE A 303 6.95 -28.91 14.40
C PHE A 303 7.54 -29.64 13.19
N SER A 304 7.24 -30.93 13.01
CA SER A 304 7.62 -31.71 11.83
C SER A 304 7.00 -31.19 10.53
N ASP A 305 5.85 -30.53 10.61
CA ASP A 305 5.11 -30.06 9.42
C ASP A 305 5.83 -28.90 8.72
N PHE A 306 6.71 -28.20 9.45
CA PHE A 306 7.57 -27.14 8.90
C PHE A 306 8.82 -27.67 8.16
N LYS A 307 8.97 -28.99 8.00
CA LYS A 307 10.13 -29.58 7.28
C LYS A 307 10.34 -28.96 5.90
N VAL A 308 9.27 -28.76 5.14
CA VAL A 308 9.32 -28.14 3.81
C VAL A 308 9.84 -26.70 3.85
N ILE A 309 9.50 -25.96 4.90
CA ILE A 309 9.97 -24.59 5.11
C ILE A 309 11.49 -24.58 5.32
N PHE A 310 12.02 -25.53 6.10
CA PHE A 310 13.47 -25.67 6.25
C PHE A 310 14.17 -26.07 4.95
N GLU A 311 13.55 -26.86 4.08
CA GLU A 311 14.13 -27.20 2.77
C GLU A 311 14.26 -25.96 1.88
N ILE A 312 13.25 -25.08 1.89
CA ILE A 312 13.27 -23.78 1.20
C ILE A 312 14.36 -22.88 1.78
N LEU A 313 14.41 -22.73 3.10
CA LEU A 313 15.36 -21.87 3.79
C LEU A 313 16.83 -22.28 3.57
N ASN A 314 17.08 -23.59 3.38
CA ASN A 314 18.38 -24.15 3.06
C ASN A 314 18.71 -24.14 1.55
N GLY A 315 17.83 -23.60 0.69
CA GLY A 315 18.04 -23.54 -0.77
C GLY A 315 17.97 -24.90 -1.47
N LYS A 316 17.25 -25.88 -0.92
CA LYS A 316 17.14 -27.25 -1.47
C LYS A 316 15.95 -27.46 -2.40
N VAL A 317 15.12 -26.44 -2.60
CA VAL A 317 13.93 -26.48 -3.47
C VAL A 317 14.08 -25.39 -4.51
N ASN A 318 14.28 -25.79 -5.78
CA ASN A 318 14.21 -24.96 -6.97
C ASN A 318 13.10 -25.48 -7.87
#